data_AF-A0A7W4IVR5-F1
#
_entry.id   AF-A0A7W4IVR5-F1
#
_cell.length_a   1.000
_cell.length_b   1.000
_cell.length_c   1.000
_cell.angle_alpha   90.00
_cell.angle_beta   90.00
_cell.angle_gamma   90.00
#
_symmetry.space_group_name_H-M   'P 1'
#
loop_
_entity.id
_entity.type
_entity.pdbx_description
1 polymer ?
#
loop_
_entity_poly.entity_id
_entity_poly.type
_entity_poly.pdbx_seq_one_letter_code
_entity_poly.pdbx_strand_id
1 'polypeptide(L)'
;MADRREQSDARHLEGRARKVRDASRAVEEDLGALRKVGRDFFEAFDEATAKEGASVEKVIAGMTENGAYGDLRKQYHTALDQTPGFADAWEKLRKSAGRLGKEAELLASDASVRGASGDASVKAAEEEAAKVGHKLEKLPGHEPGKDFIKEVGAALERLVNRFRDFFTEDRKRTRDRTPDNSPSPGA
;
A
#
# COMPACT_ATOMS: atom_id res chain seq x y z
N MET A 1 -26.23 15.55 29.62
CA MET A 1 -24.92 16.15 29.26
C MET A 1 -23.96 15.17 28.58
N ALA A 2 -24.08 13.85 28.80
CA ALA A 2 -23.29 12.83 28.09
C ALA A 2 -23.46 12.87 26.56
N ASP A 3 -24.69 13.03 26.10
CA ASP A 3 -25.09 13.06 24.68
C ASP A 3 -24.32 14.11 23.82
N ARG A 4 -24.03 15.29 24.38
CA ARG A 4 -23.27 16.34 23.65
C ARG A 4 -21.77 16.03 23.53
N ARG A 5 -21.19 15.35 24.52
CA ARG A 5 -19.78 14.96 24.49
C ARG A 5 -19.58 13.81 23.51
N GLU A 6 -20.44 12.81 23.56
CA GLU A 6 -20.45 11.69 22.61
C GLU A 6 -20.63 12.17 21.16
N GLN A 7 -21.56 13.10 20.90
CA GLN A 7 -21.70 13.70 19.56
C GLN A 7 -20.48 14.52 19.13
N SER A 8 -19.82 15.23 20.05
CA SER A 8 -18.61 15.99 19.74
C SER A 8 -17.44 15.07 19.42
N ASP A 9 -17.29 13.98 20.16
CA ASP A 9 -16.24 12.99 19.95
C ASP A 9 -16.46 12.19 18.66
N ALA A 10 -17.71 11.83 18.34
CA ALA A 10 -18.06 11.19 17.07
C ALA A 10 -17.69 12.08 15.86
N ARG A 11 -18.03 13.38 15.90
CA ARG A 11 -17.66 14.34 14.83
C ARG A 11 -16.15 14.52 14.71
N HIS A 12 -15.44 14.53 15.83
CA HIS A 12 -13.97 14.61 15.83
C HIS A 12 -13.35 13.39 15.15
N LEU A 13 -13.79 12.19 15.52
CA LEU A 13 -13.32 10.94 14.92
C LEU A 13 -13.69 10.82 13.45
N GLU A 14 -14.88 11.26 13.05
CA GLU A 14 -15.28 11.31 11.64
C GLU A 14 -14.38 12.27 10.85
N GLY A 15 -14.04 13.43 11.43
CA GLY A 15 -13.08 14.38 10.84
C GLY A 15 -11.68 13.78 10.67
N ARG A 16 -11.22 12.97 11.64
CA ARG A 16 -9.95 12.24 11.55
C ARG A 16 -10.01 11.13 10.50
N ALA A 17 -11.08 10.34 10.49
CA ALA A 17 -11.31 9.29 9.50
C ALA A 17 -11.30 9.87 8.09
N ARG A 18 -11.92 11.03 7.87
CA ARG A 18 -11.87 11.74 6.59
C ARG A 18 -10.46 12.10 6.17
N LYS A 19 -9.62 12.63 7.07
CA LYS A 19 -8.22 12.95 6.76
C LYS A 19 -7.41 11.73 6.33
N VAL A 20 -7.68 10.57 6.95
CA VAL A 20 -7.06 9.31 6.55
C VAL A 20 -7.48 8.92 5.14
N ARG A 21 -8.77 9.01 4.79
CA ARG A 21 -9.25 8.72 3.42
C ARG A 21 -8.70 9.69 2.39
N ASP A 22 -8.65 10.99 2.71
CA ASP A 22 -8.05 11.99 1.83
C ASP A 22 -6.56 11.71 1.59
N ALA A 23 -5.83 11.28 2.63
CA ALA A 23 -4.43 10.86 2.51
C ALA A 23 -4.28 9.54 1.71
N SER A 24 -5.18 8.57 1.88
CA SER A 24 -5.22 7.33 1.09
C SER A 24 -5.38 7.64 -0.39
N ARG A 25 -6.32 8.52 -0.75
CA ARG A 25 -6.52 8.96 -2.14
C ARG A 25 -5.27 9.64 -2.71
N ALA A 26 -4.63 10.54 -1.95
CA ALA A 26 -3.42 11.21 -2.41
C ALA A 26 -2.29 10.21 -2.73
N VAL A 27 -2.14 9.16 -1.91
CA VAL A 27 -1.17 8.08 -2.18
C VAL A 27 -1.53 7.31 -3.45
N GLU A 28 -2.80 7.00 -3.69
CA GLU A 28 -3.21 6.31 -4.92
C GLU A 28 -2.97 7.17 -6.17
N GLU A 29 -3.22 8.47 -6.08
CA GLU A 29 -2.95 9.43 -7.16
C GLU A 29 -1.45 9.52 -7.45
N ASP A 30 -0.61 9.67 -6.42
CA ASP A 30 0.84 9.72 -6.57
C ASP A 30 1.41 8.39 -7.06
N LEU A 31 0.86 7.26 -6.63
CA LEU A 31 1.24 5.93 -7.12
C LEU A 31 0.90 5.79 -8.60
N GLY A 32 -0.29 6.23 -9.01
CA GLY A 32 -0.70 6.26 -10.40
C GLY A 32 0.20 7.17 -11.25
N ALA A 33 0.59 8.33 -10.74
CA ALA A 33 1.52 9.24 -11.41
C ALA A 33 2.91 8.60 -11.56
N LEU A 34 3.43 8.01 -10.49
CA LEU A 34 4.71 7.32 -10.49
C LEU A 34 4.74 6.17 -11.52
N ARG A 35 3.69 5.34 -11.55
CA ARG A 35 3.60 4.24 -12.53
C ARG A 35 3.49 4.71 -13.97
N LYS A 36 2.90 5.88 -14.22
CA LYS A 36 2.87 6.48 -15.57
C LYS A 36 4.25 7.00 -15.98
N VAL A 37 4.97 7.64 -15.06
CA VAL A 37 6.29 8.21 -15.36
C VAL A 37 7.34 7.12 -15.55
N GLY A 38 7.34 6.08 -14.70
CA GLY A 38 8.29 4.96 -14.78
C GLY A 38 7.72 3.71 -15.43
N ARG A 39 6.88 3.88 -16.45
CA ARG A 39 6.13 2.79 -17.09
C ARG A 39 7.02 1.59 -17.42
N ASP A 40 8.13 1.82 -18.12
CA ASP A 40 9.01 0.75 -18.59
C ASP A 40 9.59 -0.08 -17.44
N PHE A 41 9.99 0.57 -16.34
CA PHE A 41 10.45 -0.12 -15.15
C PHE A 41 9.34 -0.97 -14.51
N PHE A 42 8.13 -0.41 -14.36
CA PHE A 42 7.03 -1.14 -13.74
C PHE A 42 6.49 -2.27 -14.61
N GLU A 43 6.53 -2.14 -15.94
CA GLU A 43 6.20 -3.25 -16.85
C GLU A 43 7.18 -4.41 -16.66
N ALA A 44 8.49 -4.14 -16.65
CA ALA A 44 9.50 -5.18 -16.41
C ALA A 44 9.40 -5.80 -15.01
N PHE A 45 9.08 -5.00 -13.99
CA PHE A 45 8.83 -5.48 -12.63
C PHE A 45 7.61 -6.38 -12.56
N ASP A 46 6.48 -5.96 -13.14
CA ASP A 46 5.24 -6.74 -13.17
C ASP A 46 5.44 -8.07 -13.91
N GLU A 47 6.14 -8.07 -15.05
CA GLU A 47 6.50 -9.28 -15.79
C GLU A 47 7.31 -10.26 -14.94
N ALA A 48 8.28 -9.76 -14.16
CA ALA A 48 9.06 -10.61 -13.27
C ALA A 48 8.20 -11.21 -12.14
N THR A 49 7.22 -10.46 -11.64
CA THR A 49 6.28 -10.93 -10.60
C THR A 49 5.21 -11.88 -11.14
N ALA A 50 4.95 -11.87 -12.45
CA ALA A 50 4.00 -12.77 -13.09
C ALA A 50 4.58 -14.17 -13.39
N LYS A 51 5.91 -14.34 -13.32
CA LYS A 51 6.57 -15.63 -13.55
C LYS A 51 6.18 -16.63 -12.47
N GLU A 52 5.91 -17.87 -12.88
CA GLU A 52 5.50 -18.94 -11.97
C GLU A 52 6.53 -19.16 -10.85
N GLY A 53 6.07 -19.13 -9.59
CA GLY A 53 6.93 -19.29 -8.41
C GLY A 53 7.63 -18.02 -7.89
N ALA A 54 7.56 -16.91 -8.63
CA ALA A 54 8.06 -15.59 -8.22
C ALA A 54 6.94 -14.80 -7.52
N SER A 55 6.96 -14.75 -6.19
CA SER A 55 6.12 -13.80 -5.46
C SER A 55 6.75 -12.40 -5.52
N VAL A 56 5.94 -11.34 -5.42
CA VAL A 56 6.43 -9.96 -5.41
C VAL A 56 7.53 -9.77 -4.37
N GLU A 57 7.37 -10.35 -3.18
CA GLU A 57 8.34 -10.28 -2.09
C GLU A 57 9.68 -10.95 -2.46
N LYS A 58 9.65 -12.08 -3.18
CA LYS A 58 10.86 -12.74 -3.69
C LYS A 58 11.56 -11.92 -4.76
N VAL A 59 10.79 -11.28 -5.65
CA VAL A 59 11.35 -10.41 -6.69
C VAL A 59 12.07 -9.24 -6.02
N ILE A 60 11.39 -8.52 -5.12
CA ILE A 60 11.98 -7.41 -4.36
C ILE A 60 13.23 -7.87 -3.61
N ALA A 61 13.16 -8.98 -2.86
CA ALA A 61 14.30 -9.50 -2.10
C ALA A 61 15.52 -9.86 -2.99
N GLY A 62 15.27 -10.28 -4.23
CA GLY A 62 16.32 -10.57 -5.21
C GLY A 62 16.78 -9.37 -6.05
N MET A 63 16.18 -8.18 -5.88
CA MET A 63 16.66 -6.92 -6.48
C MET A 63 17.85 -6.35 -5.69
N THR A 64 18.93 -7.13 -5.64
CA THR A 64 20.24 -6.74 -5.11
C THR A 64 21.28 -6.79 -6.22
N GLU A 65 22.44 -6.17 -6.04
CA GLU A 65 23.48 -6.09 -7.09
C GLU A 65 23.88 -7.46 -7.67
N ASN A 66 23.90 -8.50 -6.83
CA ASN A 66 24.25 -9.88 -7.20
C ASN A 66 23.05 -10.84 -7.13
N GLY A 67 21.83 -10.32 -7.00
CA GLY A 67 20.63 -11.12 -6.83
C GLY A 67 20.03 -11.59 -8.16
N ALA A 68 19.08 -12.53 -8.08
CA ALA A 68 18.37 -13.09 -9.24
C ALA A 68 17.61 -12.04 -10.06
N TYR A 69 17.35 -10.86 -9.49
CA TYR A 69 16.67 -9.74 -10.13
C TYR A 69 17.54 -8.47 -10.14
N GLY A 70 18.87 -8.62 -10.17
CA GLY A 70 19.81 -7.50 -10.20
C GLY A 70 19.67 -6.58 -11.41
N ASP A 71 19.20 -7.08 -12.55
CA ASP A 71 18.94 -6.23 -13.71
C ASP A 71 17.73 -5.31 -13.52
N LEU A 72 16.67 -5.78 -12.83
CA LEU A 72 15.57 -4.89 -12.41
C LEU A 72 16.08 -3.82 -11.44
N ARG A 73 17.06 -4.15 -10.60
CA ARG A 73 17.67 -3.18 -9.71
C ARG A 73 18.44 -2.09 -10.48
N LYS A 74 19.16 -2.46 -11.54
CA LYS A 74 19.82 -1.49 -12.43
C LYS A 74 18.80 -0.63 -13.18
N GLN A 75 17.71 -1.23 -13.67
CA GLN A 75 16.62 -0.49 -14.31
C GLN A 75 15.97 0.51 -13.35
N TYR A 76 15.77 0.11 -12.09
CA TYR A 76 15.27 1.01 -11.05
C TYR A 76 16.18 2.22 -10.83
N HIS A 77 17.50 2.02 -10.70
CA HIS A 77 18.45 3.12 -10.58
C HIS A 77 18.47 4.00 -11.84
N THR A 78 18.42 3.38 -13.02
CA THR A 78 18.32 4.10 -14.29
C THR A 78 17.05 4.96 -14.34
N ALA A 79 15.92 4.45 -13.84
CA ALA A 79 14.68 5.22 -13.77
C ALA A 79 14.84 6.43 -12.84
N LEU A 80 15.45 6.27 -11.66
CA LEU A 80 15.73 7.38 -10.74
C LEU A 80 16.62 8.46 -11.36
N ASP A 81 17.67 8.06 -12.07
CA ASP A 81 18.69 9.00 -12.55
C ASP A 81 18.34 9.63 -13.91
N GLN A 82 17.69 8.87 -14.79
CA GLN A 82 17.57 9.22 -16.21
C GLN A 82 16.13 9.46 -16.68
N THR A 83 15.12 8.94 -15.97
CA THR A 83 13.72 9.14 -16.38
C THR A 83 13.20 10.47 -15.85
N PRO A 84 12.84 11.43 -16.73
CA PRO A 84 12.40 12.75 -16.29
C PRO A 84 11.19 12.66 -15.36
N GLY A 85 11.32 13.25 -14.17
CA GLY A 85 10.26 13.32 -13.18
C GLY A 85 10.01 12.03 -12.38
N PHE A 86 10.75 10.93 -12.63
CA PHE A 86 10.56 9.69 -11.88
C PHE A 86 10.98 9.86 -10.41
N ALA A 87 12.16 10.42 -10.14
CA ALA A 87 12.62 10.73 -8.79
C ALA A 87 11.65 11.66 -8.04
N ASP A 88 11.14 12.70 -8.70
CA ASP A 88 10.16 13.62 -8.11
C ASP A 88 8.83 12.92 -7.79
N ALA A 89 8.34 12.07 -8.70
CA ALA A 89 7.13 11.28 -8.47
C ALA A 89 7.32 10.28 -7.33
N TRP A 90 8.51 9.67 -7.22
CA TRP A 90 8.87 8.78 -6.13
C TRP A 90 8.86 9.49 -4.78
N GLU A 91 9.49 10.66 -4.70
CA GLU A 91 9.54 11.45 -3.47
C GLU A 91 8.17 12.01 -3.08
N LYS A 92 7.32 12.37 -4.05
CA LYS A 92 5.91 12.73 -3.78
C LYS A 92 5.14 11.58 -3.16
N LEU A 93 5.24 10.39 -3.77
CA LEU A 93 4.62 9.17 -3.23
C LEU A 93 5.13 8.88 -1.81
N ARG A 94 6.43 9.00 -1.56
CA ARG A 94 7.02 8.80 -0.23
C ARG A 94 6.44 9.79 0.79
N LYS A 95 6.32 11.06 0.42
CA LYS A 95 5.73 12.10 1.29
C LYS A 95 4.25 11.85 1.58
N SER A 96 3.44 11.53 0.57
CA SER A 96 2.02 11.23 0.76
C SER A 96 1.81 9.96 1.59
N ALA A 97 2.60 8.91 1.36
CA ALA A 97 2.58 7.69 2.16
C ALA A 97 2.98 7.97 3.62
N GLY A 98 3.99 8.82 3.84
CA GLY A 98 4.40 9.24 5.18
C GLY A 98 3.30 10.03 5.90
N ARG A 99 2.56 10.86 5.17
CA ARG A 99 1.38 11.57 5.70
C ARG A 99 0.25 10.60 6.05
N LEU A 100 -0.03 9.61 5.20
CA LEU A 100 -1.03 8.57 5.46
C LEU A 100 -0.72 7.83 6.78
N GLY A 101 0.52 7.40 6.96
CA GLY A 101 0.95 6.75 8.21
C GLY A 101 0.71 7.61 9.46
N LYS A 102 1.00 8.92 9.37
CA LYS A 102 0.77 9.86 10.48
C LYS A 102 -0.71 10.07 10.78
N GLU A 103 -1.54 10.30 9.77
CA GLU A 103 -2.98 10.50 9.98
C GLU A 103 -3.65 9.23 10.53
N ALA A 104 -3.22 8.05 10.08
CA ALA A 104 -3.72 6.78 10.61
C ALA A 104 -3.31 6.58 12.09
N GLU A 105 -2.07 6.91 12.46
CA GLU A 105 -1.63 6.84 13.86
C GLU A 105 -2.38 7.83 14.77
N LEU A 106 -2.66 9.04 14.27
CA LEU A 106 -3.47 10.04 14.98
C LEU A 106 -4.91 9.56 15.16
N LEU A 107 -5.53 8.99 14.12
CA LEU A 107 -6.87 8.41 14.20
C LEU A 107 -6.92 7.28 15.24
N ALA A 108 -5.98 6.33 15.16
CA ALA A 108 -5.92 5.19 16.09
C ALA A 108 -5.73 5.65 17.55
N SER A 109 -4.88 6.66 17.77
CA SER A 109 -4.63 7.25 19.08
C SER A 109 -5.88 7.97 19.62
N ASP A 110 -6.50 8.82 18.80
CA ASP A 110 -7.71 9.56 19.17
C ASP A 110 -8.90 8.62 19.46
N ALA A 111 -9.04 7.55 18.69
CA ALA A 111 -10.07 6.52 18.88
C ALA A 111 -9.83 5.70 20.15
N SER A 112 -8.58 5.33 20.43
CA SER A 112 -8.20 4.59 21.64
C SER A 112 -8.51 5.38 22.92
N VAL A 113 -8.09 6.66 22.97
CA VAL A 113 -8.35 7.55 24.12
C VAL A 113 -9.85 7.72 24.39
N ARG A 114 -10.67 7.61 23.35
CA ARG A 114 -12.14 7.78 23.41
C ARG A 114 -12.90 6.45 23.54
N GLY A 115 -12.21 5.31 23.62
CA GLY A 115 -12.86 4.00 23.66
C GLY A 115 -13.62 3.64 22.38
N ALA A 116 -13.29 4.27 21.26
CA ALA A 116 -14.02 4.21 20.00
C ALA A 116 -13.24 3.48 18.89
N SER A 117 -12.21 2.70 19.22
CA SER A 117 -11.46 1.89 18.23
C SER A 117 -12.34 0.86 17.50
N GLY A 118 -13.50 0.53 18.08
CA GLY A 118 -14.51 -0.33 17.47
C GLY A 118 -15.40 0.34 16.43
N ASP A 119 -15.37 1.68 16.36
CA ASP A 119 -16.26 2.49 15.52
C ASP A 119 -16.11 2.15 14.03
N ALA A 120 -17.23 2.09 13.32
CA ALA A 120 -17.26 1.69 11.92
C ALA A 120 -16.49 2.67 11.01
N SER A 121 -16.55 3.98 11.30
CA SER A 121 -15.85 5.00 10.53
C SER A 121 -14.33 4.95 10.72
N VAL A 122 -13.88 4.62 11.94
CA VAL A 122 -12.47 4.41 12.29
C VAL A 122 -11.95 3.18 11.56
N LYS A 123 -12.64 2.04 11.71
CA LYS A 123 -12.25 0.78 11.04
C LYS A 123 -12.20 0.90 9.53
N ALA A 124 -13.21 1.52 8.93
CA ALA A 124 -13.24 1.71 7.47
C ALA A 124 -12.05 2.56 6.98
N ALA A 125 -11.71 3.63 7.70
CA ALA A 125 -10.58 4.48 7.34
C ALA A 125 -9.23 3.76 7.54
N GLU A 126 -9.06 3.01 8.64
CA GLU A 126 -7.87 2.20 8.87
C GLU A 126 -7.71 1.09 7.83
N GLU A 127 -8.80 0.41 7.45
CA GLU A 127 -8.80 -0.63 6.42
C GLU A 127 -8.42 -0.06 5.05
N GLU A 128 -8.97 1.10 4.68
CA GLU A 128 -8.63 1.78 3.43
C GLU A 128 -7.14 2.18 3.39
N ALA A 129 -6.64 2.79 4.46
CA ALA A 129 -5.24 3.13 4.60
C ALA A 129 -4.33 1.88 4.57
N ALA A 130 -4.75 0.78 5.18
CA ALA A 130 -4.02 -0.47 5.16
C ALA A 130 -4.01 -1.10 3.76
N LYS A 131 -5.11 -1.05 3.00
CA LYS A 131 -5.17 -1.52 1.60
C LYS A 131 -4.18 -0.75 0.73
N VAL A 132 -4.16 0.56 0.86
CA VAL A 132 -3.20 1.42 0.15
C VAL A 132 -1.77 1.11 0.58
N GLY A 133 -1.52 1.00 1.88
CA GLY A 133 -0.24 0.55 2.41
C GLY A 133 0.20 -0.78 1.81
N HIS A 134 -0.65 -1.80 1.80
CA HIS A 134 -0.32 -3.11 1.22
C HIS A 134 0.00 -3.06 -0.29
N LYS A 135 -0.56 -2.10 -1.05
CA LYS A 135 -0.12 -1.86 -2.44
C LYS A 135 1.31 -1.31 -2.49
N LEU A 136 1.68 -0.45 -1.55
CA LEU A 136 3.03 0.10 -1.44
C LEU A 136 4.06 -0.95 -0.99
N GLU A 137 3.67 -1.93 -0.17
CA GLU A 137 4.52 -3.08 0.20
C GLU A 137 4.99 -3.89 -1.03
N LYS A 138 4.24 -3.80 -2.14
CA LYS A 138 4.54 -4.48 -3.40
C LYS A 138 5.48 -3.69 -4.31
N LEU A 139 5.98 -2.54 -3.86
CA LEU A 139 6.95 -1.75 -4.58
C LEU A 139 8.35 -1.99 -3.99
N PRO A 140 9.39 -2.08 -4.83
CA PRO A 140 10.76 -2.12 -4.33
C PRO A 140 11.14 -0.78 -3.71
N GLY A 141 11.99 -0.81 -2.69
CA GLY A 141 12.58 0.38 -2.07
C GLY A 141 13.88 0.84 -2.74
N HIS A 142 14.31 2.06 -2.43
CA HIS A 142 15.69 2.52 -2.52
C HIS A 142 16.67 1.58 -1.83
N GLU A 143 16.36 0.96 -0.71
CA GLU A 143 17.28 -0.02 -0.10
C GLU A 143 17.23 -1.37 -0.84
N PRO A 144 18.38 -1.95 -1.26
CA PRO A 144 18.40 -3.24 -1.94
C PRO A 144 17.70 -4.33 -1.15
N GLY A 145 16.83 -5.10 -1.82
CA GLY A 145 16.13 -6.22 -1.19
C GLY A 145 14.96 -5.83 -0.27
N LYS A 146 14.66 -4.54 -0.09
CA LYS A 146 13.59 -4.07 0.79
C LYS A 146 12.41 -3.50 0.00
N ASP A 147 11.23 -3.56 0.60
CA ASP A 147 10.03 -2.92 0.07
C ASP A 147 9.97 -1.43 0.43
N PHE A 148 9.14 -0.69 -0.31
CA PHE A 148 8.96 0.75 -0.15
C PHE A 148 8.43 1.17 1.22
N ILE A 149 7.61 0.35 1.90
CA ILE A 149 7.05 0.75 3.21
C ILE A 149 8.15 0.95 4.25
N LYS A 150 9.23 0.16 4.16
CA LYS A 150 10.40 0.29 5.06
C LYS A 150 11.02 1.69 5.04
N GLU A 151 10.79 2.46 3.98
CA GLU A 151 11.34 3.82 3.79
C GLU A 151 10.39 4.93 4.23
N VAL A 152 9.10 4.63 4.27
CA VAL A 152 8.04 5.59 4.59
C VAL A 152 7.92 5.79 6.11
N GLY A 153 8.03 4.70 6.87
CA GLY A 153 8.07 4.72 8.33
C GLY A 153 7.18 3.70 9.03
N ALA A 154 7.49 3.45 10.31
CA ALA A 154 6.92 2.37 11.10
C ALA A 154 5.41 2.48 11.38
N ALA A 155 4.80 3.66 11.24
CA ALA A 155 3.36 3.83 11.45
C ALA A 155 2.53 3.12 10.37
N LEU A 156 2.87 3.35 9.09
CA LEU A 156 2.19 2.70 7.97
C LEU A 156 2.49 1.19 7.94
N GLU A 157 3.72 0.80 8.26
CA GLU A 157 4.10 -0.61 8.38
C GLU A 157 3.29 -1.36 9.44
N ARG A 158 3.17 -0.78 10.65
CA ARG A 158 2.36 -1.37 11.74
C ARG A 158 0.89 -1.48 11.36
N LEU A 159 0.37 -0.50 10.60
CA LEU A 159 -1.00 -0.56 10.09
C LEU A 159 -1.19 -1.72 9.12
N VAL A 160 -0.32 -1.84 8.10
CA VAL A 160 -0.39 -2.95 7.12
C VAL A 160 -0.26 -4.31 7.80
N ASN A 161 0.69 -4.45 8.73
CA ASN A 161 0.89 -5.70 9.48
C ASN A 161 -0.35 -6.10 10.29
N ARG A 162 -1.08 -5.13 10.86
CA ARG A 162 -2.32 -5.39 11.62
C ARG A 162 -3.44 -5.93 10.75
N PHE A 163 -3.47 -5.56 9.47
CA PHE A 163 -4.48 -6.00 8.51
C PHE A 163 -4.00 -7.15 7.60
N ARG A 164 -2.84 -7.77 7.90
CA ARG A 164 -2.24 -8.80 7.04
C ARG A 164 -3.12 -10.04 6.88
N ASP A 165 -3.80 -10.45 7.94
CA ASP A 165 -4.75 -11.57 7.89
C ASP A 165 -5.96 -11.25 7.00
N PHE A 166 -6.46 -10.01 7.08
CA PHE A 166 -7.55 -9.53 6.23
C PHE A 166 -7.18 -9.59 4.74
N PHE A 167 -5.96 -9.18 4.37
CA PHE A 167 -5.50 -9.28 2.98
C PHE A 167 -5.29 -10.72 2.50
N THR A 168 -4.89 -11.61 3.40
CA THR A 168 -4.71 -13.03 3.07
C THR A 168 -6.04 -13.71 2.77
N GLU A 169 -7.07 -13.39 3.55
CA GLU A 169 -8.44 -13.88 3.33
C GLU A 169 -9.10 -13.28 2.08
N ASP A 170 -8.89 -11.99 1.80
CA ASP A 170 -9.38 -11.34 0.57
C ASP A 170 -8.74 -11.96 -0.70
N ARG A 171 -7.45 -12.30 -0.64
CA ARG A 171 -6.73 -13.00 -1.71
C ARG A 171 -7.28 -14.41 -1.95
N LYS A 172 -7.64 -15.16 -0.90
CA LYS A 172 -8.30 -16.47 -1.03
C LYS A 172 -9.67 -16.35 -1.71
N ARG A 173 -10.49 -15.41 -1.26
CA ARG A 173 -11.82 -15.16 -1.86
C ARG A 173 -11.75 -14.73 -3.32
N THR A 174 -10.73 -13.98 -3.71
CA THR A 174 -10.52 -13.58 -5.12
C THR A 174 -10.05 -14.76 -5.97
N ARG A 175 -9.27 -15.69 -5.40
CA ARG A 175 -8.82 -16.93 -6.07
C ARG A 175 -9.93 -17.99 -6.18
N ASP A 176 -10.88 -18.03 -5.25
CA ASP A 176 -12.07 -18.88 -5.35
C ASP A 176 -13.12 -18.33 -6.34
N ARG A 177 -12.94 -17.08 -6.81
CA ARG A 177 -13.81 -16.43 -7.80
C ARG A 177 -13.29 -16.47 -9.23
N THR A 178 -12.15 -17.12 -9.51
CA THR A 178 -11.84 -17.49 -10.90
C THR A 178 -12.98 -18.38 -11.41
N PRO A 179 -13.69 -17.99 -12.51
CA PRO A 179 -14.69 -18.85 -13.08
C PRO A 179 -13.95 -20.10 -13.57
N ASP A 180 -14.39 -21.24 -13.05
CA ASP A 180 -14.12 -22.54 -13.63
C ASP A 180 -14.75 -22.56 -15.04
N ASN A 181 -14.04 -21.97 -16.01
CA ASN A 181 -14.32 -22.17 -17.43
C ASN A 181 -13.88 -23.59 -17.78
N SER A 182 -14.62 -24.55 -17.25
CA SER A 182 -14.65 -25.91 -17.74
C SER A 182 -15.37 -25.88 -19.10
N PRO A 183 -14.68 -26.14 -20.23
CA PRO A 183 -15.37 -26.33 -21.50
C PRO A 183 -16.19 -27.61 -21.40
N SER A 184 -17.50 -27.53 -21.63
CA SER A 184 -18.35 -28.70 -21.79
C SER A 184 -17.80 -29.61 -22.89
N PRO A 185 -17.49 -30.89 -22.62
CA PRO A 185 -17.31 -31.89 -23.66
C PRO A 185 -18.68 -32.38 -24.10
N GLY A 186 -18.95 -32.31 -25.40
CA GLY A 186 -20.26 -32.57 -25.98
C GLY A 186 -20.77 -34.01 -25.91
N ALA A 187 -22.08 -34.12 -26.15
CA ALA A 187 -22.77 -35.19 -26.86
C ALA A 187 -24.08 -34.62 -27.41
#